data_AF-A0AAE3IVT2-F1
#
_entry.id   AF-A0AAE3IVT2-F1
#
_cell.length_a   1.000
_cell.length_b   1.000
_cell.length_c   1.000
_cell.angle_alpha   90.00
_cell.angle_beta   90.00
_cell.angle_gamma   90.00
#
_symmetry.space_group_name_H-M   'P 1'
#
loop_
_entity.id
_entity.type
_entity.pdbx_description
1 polymer ?
#
loop_
_entity_poly.entity_id
_entity_poly.type
_entity_poly.pdbx_seq_one_letter_code
_entity_poly.pdbx_strand_id
1 'polypeptide(L)'
;MAPVLILLATLTMLWWLLNRSARAHKQHFLLRNDRQGFMRELRLDEKTAVFDGSNIYHLGHKHGLDAQPLGEVVDLLRSQGYRIVCFFDANIFYTLGKHGAFSSGTRHSLAMLESIFGLKKNEIYIVPSGVQADKYILECLNYLPISFAVSNDRYRDYAHKYPSVMKDNLWRKGVKISGDEIRLLQHRI
;
A
#
# COMPACT_ATOMS: atom_id res chain seq x y z
N MET A 1 -59.24 -8.79 -4.05
CA MET A 1 -58.30 -7.88 -3.34
C MET A 1 -57.09 -8.64 -2.79
N ALA A 2 -57.26 -9.71 -2.00
CA ALA A 2 -56.15 -10.48 -1.41
C ALA A 2 -55.13 -11.14 -2.39
N PRO A 3 -55.52 -11.74 -3.53
CA PRO A 3 -54.55 -12.48 -4.36
C PRO A 3 -53.58 -11.56 -5.10
N VAL A 4 -53.99 -10.34 -5.44
CA VAL A 4 -53.16 -9.33 -6.12
C VAL A 4 -52.07 -8.80 -5.18
N LEU A 5 -52.40 -8.62 -3.90
CA LEU A 5 -51.45 -8.19 -2.86
C LEU A 5 -50.38 -9.25 -2.59
N ILE A 6 -50.76 -10.53 -2.58
CA ILE A 6 -49.83 -11.65 -2.40
C ILE A 6 -48.87 -11.74 -3.61
N LEU A 7 -49.38 -11.57 -4.83
CA LEU A 7 -48.56 -11.60 -6.04
C LEU A 7 -47.56 -10.42 -6.10
N LEU A 8 -47.97 -9.23 -5.66
CA LEU A 8 -47.07 -8.08 -5.57
C LEU A 8 -45.97 -8.28 -4.50
N ALA A 9 -46.33 -8.85 -3.35
CA ALA A 9 -45.38 -9.16 -2.28
C ALA A 9 -44.33 -10.20 -2.72
N THR A 10 -44.75 -11.24 -3.46
CA THR A 10 -43.80 -12.25 -3.96
C THR A 10 -42.90 -11.70 -5.06
N LEU A 11 -43.42 -10.87 -5.98
CA LEU A 11 -42.62 -10.21 -7.02
C LEU A 11 -41.60 -9.22 -6.43
N THR A 12 -41.98 -8.44 -5.42
CA THR A 12 -41.06 -7.52 -4.74
C THR A 12 -40.00 -8.26 -3.93
N MET A 13 -40.36 -9.36 -3.25
CA MET A 13 -39.40 -10.21 -2.54
C MET A 13 -38.43 -10.90 -3.50
N LEU A 14 -38.93 -11.42 -4.63
CA LEU A 14 -38.10 -12.02 -5.68
C LEU A 14 -37.17 -10.99 -6.32
N TRP A 15 -37.67 -9.79 -6.64
CA TRP A 15 -36.86 -8.68 -7.15
C TRP A 15 -35.79 -8.25 -6.13
N TRP A 16 -36.14 -8.18 -4.84
CA TRP A 16 -35.19 -7.87 -3.77
C TRP A 16 -34.11 -8.94 -3.59
N LEU A 17 -34.47 -10.22 -3.70
CA LEU A 17 -33.52 -11.34 -3.66
C LEU A 17 -32.60 -11.37 -4.88
N LEU A 18 -33.15 -11.16 -6.08
CA LEU A 18 -32.38 -11.07 -7.33
C LEU A 18 -31.44 -9.84 -7.32
N ASN A 19 -31.90 -8.70 -6.82
CA ASN A 19 -31.07 -7.50 -6.69
C ASN A 19 -30.07 -7.55 -5.54
N ARG A 20 -30.31 -8.35 -4.49
CA ARG A 20 -29.29 -8.60 -3.46
C ARG A 20 -28.06 -9.31 -4.03
N SER A 21 -28.27 -10.25 -4.95
CA SER A 21 -27.19 -10.91 -5.68
C SER A 21 -26.42 -9.94 -6.60
N ALA A 22 -27.15 -9.05 -7.29
CA ALA A 22 -26.54 -8.02 -8.16
C ALA A 22 -25.80 -6.90 -7.39
N ARG A 23 -26.18 -6.66 -6.12
CA ARG A 23 -25.54 -5.68 -5.21
C ARG A 23 -24.46 -6.28 -4.31
N ALA A 24 -23.95 -7.48 -4.60
CA ALA A 24 -22.66 -7.89 -4.07
C ALA A 24 -21.59 -6.95 -4.65
N HIS A 25 -21.40 -5.78 -4.03
CA HIS A 25 -20.35 -4.82 -4.37
C HIS A 25 -19.05 -5.62 -4.47
N LYS A 26 -18.51 -5.76 -5.69
CA LYS A 26 -17.20 -6.37 -5.89
C LYS A 26 -16.25 -5.62 -4.98
N GLN A 27 -15.79 -6.28 -3.92
CA GLN A 27 -14.94 -5.68 -2.92
C GLN A 27 -13.74 -5.02 -3.62
N HIS A 28 -13.49 -3.76 -3.27
CA HIS A 28 -12.40 -2.96 -3.83
C HIS A 28 -11.07 -3.71 -3.72
N PHE A 29 -10.21 -3.64 -4.74
CA PHE A 29 -9.05 -4.54 -4.81
C PHE A 29 -8.02 -4.32 -3.69
N LEU A 30 -7.98 -3.10 -3.13
CA LEU A 30 -7.23 -2.78 -1.91
C LEU A 30 -7.66 -3.67 -0.75
N LEU A 31 -8.98 -3.83 -0.54
CA LEU A 31 -9.56 -4.60 0.55
C LEU A 31 -9.58 -6.11 0.30
N ARG A 32 -9.63 -6.54 -0.98
CA ARG A 32 -9.73 -7.95 -1.36
C ARG A 32 -8.53 -8.79 -0.92
N ASN A 33 -7.33 -8.20 -1.01
CA ASN A 33 -6.08 -8.90 -0.72
C ASN A 33 -5.43 -8.43 0.59
N ASP A 34 -6.16 -7.64 1.38
CA ASP A 34 -5.73 -7.15 2.68
C ASP A 34 -5.80 -8.25 3.74
N ARG A 35 -4.80 -9.13 3.72
CA ARG A 35 -4.71 -10.25 4.67
C ARG A 35 -4.40 -9.80 6.10
N GLN A 36 -3.87 -8.59 6.26
CA GLN A 36 -3.43 -8.04 7.54
C GLN A 36 -4.49 -7.14 8.18
N GLY A 37 -5.60 -6.87 7.49
CA GLY A 37 -6.63 -5.92 7.96
C GLY A 37 -6.18 -4.45 7.88
N PHE A 38 -5.03 -4.21 7.26
CA PHE A 38 -4.37 -2.92 7.15
C PHE A 38 -5.24 -1.85 6.46
N MET A 39 -5.89 -2.22 5.35
CA MET A 39 -6.72 -1.32 4.54
C MET A 39 -8.05 -1.01 5.20
N ARG A 40 -8.55 -1.92 6.04
CA ARG A 40 -9.81 -1.70 6.78
C ARG A 40 -9.66 -0.70 7.92
N GLU A 41 -8.46 -0.59 8.49
CA GLU A 41 -8.13 0.36 9.54
C GLU A 41 -7.71 1.73 9.01
N LEU A 42 -7.64 1.91 7.69
CA LEU A 42 -7.18 3.14 7.08
C LEU A 42 -8.18 4.26 7.31
N ARG A 43 -7.71 5.36 7.92
CA ARG A 43 -8.50 6.54 8.22
C ARG A 43 -8.16 7.68 7.27
N LEU A 44 -9.20 8.33 6.72
CA LEU A 44 -9.04 9.41 5.75
C LEU A 44 -8.54 10.72 6.39
N ASP A 45 -8.76 10.88 7.69
CA ASP A 45 -8.38 12.03 8.51
C ASP A 45 -7.02 11.86 9.20
N GLU A 46 -6.36 10.71 9.02
CA GLU A 46 -5.05 10.42 9.59
C GLU A 46 -3.93 10.66 8.56
N LYS A 47 -2.91 11.42 8.95
CA LYS A 47 -1.73 11.62 8.11
C LYS A 47 -1.04 10.28 7.86
N THR A 48 -1.00 9.87 6.60
CA THR A 48 -0.45 8.56 6.23
C THR A 48 0.73 8.74 5.26
N ALA A 49 1.84 8.05 5.55
CA ALA A 49 2.96 7.94 4.64
C ALA A 49 2.90 6.58 3.93
N VAL A 50 2.73 6.62 2.60
CA VAL A 50 2.55 5.43 1.76
C VAL A 50 3.87 5.09 1.07
N PHE A 51 4.59 4.12 1.58
CA PHE A 51 5.88 3.68 1.08
C PHE A 51 5.74 2.72 -0.10
N ASP A 52 6.59 2.96 -1.08
CA ASP A 52 7.01 1.99 -2.08
C ASP A 52 8.21 1.22 -1.54
N GLY A 53 7.94 0.16 -0.78
CA GLY A 53 8.94 -0.58 -0.04
C GLY A 53 9.98 -1.23 -0.94
N SER A 54 9.55 -1.77 -2.08
CA SER A 54 10.46 -2.33 -3.09
C SER A 54 11.40 -1.26 -3.64
N ASN A 55 10.87 -0.10 -4.04
CA ASN A 55 11.67 0.98 -4.63
C ASN A 55 12.73 1.50 -3.64
N ILE A 56 12.33 1.76 -2.39
CA ILE A 56 13.26 2.27 -1.37
C ILE A 56 14.29 1.19 -0.98
N TYR A 57 13.89 -0.08 -0.89
CA TYR A 57 14.84 -1.17 -0.67
C TYR A 57 15.88 -1.26 -1.79
N HIS A 58 15.46 -1.20 -3.05
CA HIS A 58 16.38 -1.22 -4.19
C HIS A 58 17.33 -0.01 -4.21
N LEU A 59 16.85 1.16 -3.80
CA LEU A 59 17.70 2.33 -3.60
C LEU A 59 18.78 2.07 -2.55
N GLY A 60 18.40 1.56 -1.37
CA GLY A 60 19.35 1.26 -0.30
C GLY A 60 20.36 0.19 -0.72
N HIS A 61 19.90 -0.89 -1.35
CA HIS A 61 20.78 -1.94 -1.87
C HIS A 61 21.81 -1.39 -2.87
N LYS A 62 21.40 -0.53 -3.80
CA LYS A 62 22.31 0.11 -4.77
C LYS A 62 23.42 0.94 -4.10
N HIS A 63 23.17 1.43 -2.89
CA HIS A 63 24.12 2.19 -2.08
C HIS A 63 24.81 1.35 -1.00
N GLY A 64 24.60 0.03 -0.95
CA GLY A 64 25.19 -0.85 0.06
C GLY A 64 24.58 -0.71 1.47
N LEU A 65 23.38 -0.12 1.58
CA LEU A 65 22.67 0.11 2.85
C LEU A 65 21.43 -0.79 3.02
N ASP A 66 21.04 -1.54 1.99
CA ASP A 66 19.89 -2.46 1.98
C ASP A 66 18.61 -1.84 2.56
N ALA A 67 18.12 -2.35 3.69
CA ALA A 67 16.86 -1.94 4.31
C ALA A 67 16.97 -0.66 5.15
N GLN A 68 18.19 -0.22 5.48
CA GLN A 68 18.43 0.92 6.37
C GLN A 68 17.68 2.20 5.94
N PRO A 69 17.70 2.63 4.66
CA PRO A 69 17.00 3.85 4.26
C PRO A 69 15.49 3.79 4.45
N LEU A 70 14.88 2.61 4.28
CA LEU A 70 13.46 2.44 4.52
C LEU A 70 13.17 2.56 6.02
N GLY A 71 13.93 1.85 6.85
CA GLY A 71 13.76 1.86 8.31
C GLY A 71 13.90 3.27 8.91
N GLU A 72 14.94 4.01 8.53
CA GLU A 72 15.17 5.37 9.04
C GLU A 72 14.05 6.35 8.64
N VAL A 73 13.57 6.29 7.40
CA VAL A 73 12.47 7.16 6.95
C VAL A 73 11.16 6.77 7.62
N VAL A 74 10.93 5.47 7.86
CA VAL A 74 9.79 4.97 8.63
C VAL A 74 9.84 5.52 10.06
N ASP A 75 10.98 5.43 10.74
CA ASP A 75 11.13 5.92 12.12
C ASP A 75 10.96 7.43 12.20
N LEU A 76 11.54 8.18 11.26
CA LEU A 76 11.35 9.62 11.15
C LEU A 76 9.86 9.99 11.03
N LEU A 77 9.14 9.41 10.08
CA LEU A 77 7.73 9.76 9.85
C LEU A 77 6.84 9.28 11.00
N ARG A 78 7.14 8.12 11.58
CA ARG A 78 6.45 7.61 12.77
C ARG A 78 6.61 8.56 13.96
N SER A 79 7.82 9.10 14.19
CA SER A 79 8.09 10.08 15.25
C SER A 79 7.32 11.39 15.07
N GLN A 80 6.92 11.71 13.83
CA GLN A 80 6.12 12.88 13.47
C GLN A 80 4.61 12.61 13.46
N GLY A 81 4.18 11.42 13.91
CA GLY A 81 2.78 11.04 14.02
C GLY A 81 2.13 10.59 12.71
N TYR A 82 2.92 10.22 11.70
CA TYR A 82 2.37 9.59 10.51
C TYR A 82 2.06 8.11 10.77
N ARG A 83 0.90 7.66 10.29
CA ARG A 83 0.64 6.24 10.04
C ARG A 83 1.54 5.78 8.88
N ILE A 84 2.14 4.60 9.04
CA ILE A 84 3.02 4.01 8.03
C ILE A 84 2.27 2.93 7.25
N VAL A 85 2.45 2.95 5.93
CA VAL A 85 1.86 1.97 5.01
C VAL A 85 2.91 1.59 4.00
N CYS A 86 3.36 0.35 3.98
CA CYS A 86 4.44 -0.07 3.10
C CYS A 86 3.96 -1.17 2.15
N PHE A 87 3.92 -0.83 0.87
CA PHE A 87 3.64 -1.79 -0.20
C PHE A 87 4.93 -2.41 -0.71
N PHE A 88 4.95 -3.73 -0.80
CA PHE A 88 6.02 -4.49 -1.43
C PHE A 88 5.48 -5.25 -2.64
N ASP A 89 6.32 -5.39 -3.67
CA ASP A 89 6.03 -6.26 -4.80
C ASP A 89 5.94 -7.73 -4.36
N ALA A 90 5.22 -8.53 -5.15
CA ALA A 90 5.02 -9.94 -4.88
C ALA A 90 6.33 -10.76 -4.80
N ASN A 91 7.42 -10.25 -5.41
CA ASN A 91 8.72 -10.90 -5.46
C ASN A 91 9.69 -10.46 -4.34
N ILE A 92 9.25 -9.65 -3.36
CA ILE A 92 10.14 -9.07 -2.34
C ILE A 92 11.02 -10.11 -1.63
N PHE A 93 10.46 -11.27 -1.26
CA PHE A 93 11.23 -12.32 -0.60
C PHE A 93 12.33 -12.90 -1.51
N TYR A 94 12.06 -13.04 -2.81
CA TYR A 94 13.07 -13.48 -3.76
C TYR A 94 14.20 -12.45 -3.86
N THR A 95 13.84 -11.16 -3.94
CA THR A 95 14.83 -10.06 -3.99
C THR A 95 15.72 -10.05 -2.74
N LEU A 96 15.12 -10.13 -1.55
CA LEU A 96 15.83 -10.18 -0.28
C LEU A 96 16.77 -11.39 -0.17
N GLY A 97 16.31 -12.58 -0.56
CA GLY A 97 17.13 -13.79 -0.56
C GLY A 97 18.30 -13.68 -1.54
N LYS A 98 18.07 -13.12 -2.74
CA LYS A 98 19.12 -12.87 -3.74
C LYS A 98 20.19 -11.91 -3.24
N HIS A 99 19.80 -10.91 -2.46
CA HIS A 99 20.71 -9.93 -1.87
C HIS A 99 21.35 -10.40 -0.57
N GLY A 100 21.05 -11.63 -0.11
CA GLY A 100 21.68 -12.22 1.07
C GLY A 100 21.08 -11.76 2.41
N ALA A 101 19.88 -11.18 2.43
CA ALA A 101 19.22 -10.73 3.66
C ALA A 101 18.85 -11.89 4.61
N PHE A 102 18.83 -13.12 4.12
CA PHE A 102 18.62 -14.34 4.90
C PHE A 102 19.17 -15.57 4.19
N SER A 103 19.39 -16.65 4.94
CA SER A 103 19.92 -17.92 4.43
C SER A 103 18.98 -18.63 3.46
N SER A 104 19.54 -19.37 2.50
CA SER A 104 18.77 -20.24 1.61
C SER A 104 17.94 -21.25 2.41
N GLY A 105 16.69 -21.48 1.98
CA GLY A 105 15.75 -22.39 2.66
C GLY A 105 15.00 -21.75 3.83
N THR A 106 15.25 -20.49 4.18
CA THR A 106 14.49 -19.79 5.22
C THR A 106 13.03 -19.64 4.79
N ARG A 107 12.09 -20.01 5.68
CA ARG A 107 10.65 -19.85 5.40
C ARG A 107 10.27 -18.37 5.36
N HIS A 108 9.69 -17.94 4.25
CA HIS A 108 9.16 -16.58 4.11
C HIS A 108 8.03 -16.33 5.12
N SER A 109 8.10 -15.20 5.81
CA SER A 109 7.09 -14.80 6.79
C SER A 109 7.00 -13.27 6.88
N LEU A 110 5.89 -12.76 7.39
CA LEU A 110 5.77 -11.32 7.65
C LEU A 110 6.72 -10.86 8.76
N ALA A 111 6.91 -11.67 9.79
CA ALA A 111 7.84 -11.38 10.89
C ALA A 111 9.28 -11.14 10.39
N MET A 112 9.68 -11.83 9.30
CA MET A 112 10.95 -11.56 8.63
C MET A 112 11.00 -10.15 8.03
N LEU A 113 9.93 -9.70 7.36
CA LEU A 113 9.87 -8.34 6.82
C LEU A 113 9.82 -7.29 7.94
N GLU A 114 9.08 -7.56 9.02
CA GLU A 114 9.07 -6.71 10.22
C GLU A 114 10.49 -6.52 10.75
N SER A 115 11.24 -7.61 10.91
CA SER A 115 12.62 -7.60 11.39
C SER A 115 13.59 -6.89 10.44
N ILE A 116 13.47 -7.11 9.13
CA ILE A 116 14.41 -6.54 8.13
C ILE A 116 14.20 -5.03 8.01
N PHE A 117 12.93 -4.59 8.02
CA PHE A 117 12.56 -3.23 7.66
C PHE A 117 12.18 -2.33 8.85
N GLY A 118 12.09 -2.86 10.07
CA GLY A 118 11.61 -2.08 11.23
C GLY A 118 10.12 -1.70 11.13
N LEU A 119 9.35 -2.51 10.41
CA LEU A 119 7.92 -2.31 10.19
C LEU A 119 7.10 -3.13 11.20
N LYS A 120 5.91 -2.65 11.52
CA LYS A 120 4.92 -3.44 12.26
C LYS A 120 4.13 -4.32 11.30
N LYS A 121 3.59 -5.44 11.78
CA LYS A 121 2.71 -6.33 11.01
C LYS A 121 1.57 -5.61 10.25
N ASN A 122 0.97 -4.58 10.84
CA ASN A 122 -0.10 -3.80 10.22
C ASN A 122 0.40 -2.62 9.36
N GLU A 123 1.70 -2.49 9.13
CA GLU A 123 2.31 -1.51 8.21
C GLU A 123 2.77 -2.18 6.91
N ILE A 124 2.63 -3.51 6.75
CA ILE A 124 3.17 -4.28 5.63
C ILE A 124 2.03 -4.80 4.75
N TYR A 125 2.14 -4.53 3.44
CA TYR A 125 1.26 -5.09 2.43
C TYR A 125 2.09 -5.65 1.26
N ILE A 126 2.05 -6.97 1.05
CA ILE A 126 2.66 -7.60 -0.11
C ILE A 126 1.58 -7.76 -1.18
N VAL A 127 1.78 -7.14 -2.34
CA VAL A 127 0.78 -7.22 -3.41
C VAL A 127 0.67 -8.63 -4.00
N PRO A 128 -0.48 -9.01 -4.59
CA PRO A 128 -0.63 -10.30 -5.24
C PRO A 128 0.34 -10.48 -6.41
N SER A 129 0.70 -11.74 -6.69
CA SER A 129 1.50 -12.09 -7.86
C SER A 129 0.85 -11.59 -9.16
N GLY A 130 1.68 -11.16 -10.11
CA GLY A 130 1.26 -10.60 -11.39
C GLY A 130 0.71 -9.16 -11.31
N VAL A 131 0.84 -8.49 -10.17
CA VAL A 131 0.44 -7.09 -10.00
C VAL A 131 1.61 -6.26 -9.46
N GLN A 132 1.72 -5.01 -9.92
CA GLN A 132 2.73 -4.05 -9.46
C GLN A 132 2.25 -3.29 -8.21
N ALA A 133 3.17 -3.00 -7.30
CA ALA A 133 2.90 -2.20 -6.10
C ALA A 133 2.36 -0.79 -6.43
N ASP A 134 2.84 -0.18 -7.51
CA ASP A 134 2.46 1.16 -7.99
C ASP A 134 0.94 1.37 -8.02
N LYS A 135 0.20 0.38 -8.54
CA LYS A 135 -1.26 0.44 -8.65
C LYS A 135 -1.92 0.51 -7.28
N TYR A 136 -1.37 -0.20 -6.28
CA TYR A 136 -1.90 -0.17 -4.91
C TYR A 136 -1.57 1.15 -4.22
N ILE A 137 -0.35 1.66 -4.42
CA ILE A 137 0.11 2.93 -3.86
C ILE A 137 -0.75 4.09 -4.37
N LEU A 138 -0.88 4.24 -5.69
CA LEU A 138 -1.63 5.34 -6.29
C LEU A 138 -3.12 5.27 -5.99
N GLU A 139 -3.69 4.07 -5.99
CA GLU A 139 -5.09 3.90 -5.62
C GLU A 139 -5.32 4.20 -4.13
N CYS A 140 -4.41 3.80 -3.25
CA CYS A 140 -4.47 4.16 -1.83
C CYS A 140 -4.47 5.69 -1.66
N LEU A 141 -3.55 6.38 -2.32
CA LEU A 141 -3.47 7.85 -2.30
C LEU A 141 -4.70 8.53 -2.91
N ASN A 142 -5.36 7.91 -3.89
CA ASN A 142 -6.60 8.45 -4.46
C ASN A 142 -7.73 8.58 -3.43
N TYR A 143 -7.67 7.80 -2.34
CA TYR A 143 -8.61 7.92 -1.23
C TYR A 143 -8.06 8.74 -0.06
N LEU A 144 -6.77 9.07 -0.01
CA LEU A 144 -6.11 9.71 1.13
C LEU A 144 -5.63 11.14 0.81
N PRO A 145 -6.46 12.17 1.02
CA PRO A 145 -6.20 13.53 0.53
C PRO A 145 -5.07 14.29 1.25
N ILE A 146 -4.69 13.88 2.46
CA ILE A 146 -3.65 14.54 3.27
C ILE A 146 -2.36 13.71 3.39
N SER A 147 -2.22 12.71 2.54
CA SER A 147 -1.17 11.69 2.57
C SER A 147 -0.25 11.79 1.36
N PHE A 148 0.92 11.17 1.42
CA PHE A 148 1.88 11.18 0.33
C PHE A 148 2.59 9.82 0.18
N ALA A 149 3.08 9.56 -1.03
CA ALA A 149 3.96 8.45 -1.33
C ALA A 149 5.40 8.74 -0.89
N VAL A 150 6.10 7.72 -0.37
CA VAL A 150 7.55 7.70 -0.26
C VAL A 150 8.10 6.77 -1.33
N SER A 151 8.58 7.36 -2.43
CA SER A 151 9.15 6.62 -3.57
C SER A 151 10.03 7.53 -4.42
N ASN A 152 11.06 6.98 -5.04
CA ASN A 152 11.83 7.63 -6.09
C ASN A 152 11.30 7.36 -7.50
N ASP A 153 10.36 6.43 -7.66
CA ASP A 153 9.65 6.27 -8.92
C ASP A 153 8.74 7.50 -9.18
N ARG A 154 8.54 7.82 -10.45
CA ARG A 154 7.63 8.87 -10.90
C ARG A 154 6.27 8.32 -11.36
N TYR A 155 6.10 6.99 -11.44
CA TYR A 155 4.90 6.29 -11.87
C TYR A 155 4.32 6.84 -13.20
N ARG A 156 5.20 7.14 -14.17
CA ARG A 156 4.83 7.84 -15.41
C ARG A 156 3.74 7.11 -16.19
N ASP A 157 3.79 5.78 -16.19
CA ASP A 157 2.84 4.92 -16.91
C ASP A 157 1.41 5.05 -16.36
N TYR A 158 1.27 5.51 -15.11
CA TYR A 158 -0.01 5.64 -14.42
C TYR A 158 -0.58 7.06 -14.42
N ALA A 159 0.14 8.06 -14.95
CA ALA A 159 -0.26 9.46 -14.91
C ALA A 159 -1.64 9.73 -15.53
N HIS A 160 -1.96 9.03 -16.64
CA HIS A 160 -3.25 9.15 -17.31
C HIS A 160 -4.42 8.59 -16.46
N LYS A 161 -4.13 7.66 -15.55
CA LYS A 161 -5.13 6.96 -14.73
C LYS A 161 -5.37 7.63 -13.38
N TYR A 162 -4.35 8.29 -12.82
CA TYR A 162 -4.44 8.97 -11.52
C TYR A 162 -4.09 10.47 -11.61
N PRO A 163 -4.74 11.24 -12.52
CA PRO A 163 -4.42 12.66 -12.71
C PRO A 163 -4.75 13.52 -11.48
N SER A 164 -5.72 13.11 -10.66
CA SER A 164 -6.08 13.78 -9.40
C SER A 164 -4.96 13.66 -8.35
N VAL A 165 -4.38 12.48 -8.20
CA VAL A 165 -3.28 12.20 -7.27
C VAL A 165 -2.03 12.94 -7.73
N MET A 166 -1.70 12.85 -9.02
CA MET A 166 -0.42 13.33 -9.57
C MET A 166 -0.45 14.80 -10.01
N LYS A 167 -1.40 15.59 -9.49
CA LYS A 167 -1.66 16.97 -9.94
C LYS A 167 -0.52 17.94 -9.59
N ASP A 168 0.18 17.72 -8.48
CA ASP A 168 1.30 18.54 -8.02
C ASP A 168 2.52 17.67 -7.66
N ASN A 169 3.48 18.22 -6.91
CA ASN A 169 4.66 17.49 -6.44
C ASN A 169 4.59 17.08 -4.96
N LEU A 170 3.51 17.39 -4.24
CA LEU A 170 3.38 17.14 -2.80
C LEU A 170 2.90 15.72 -2.50
N TRP A 171 2.17 15.09 -3.42
CA TRP A 171 1.69 13.71 -3.28
C TRP A 171 2.81 12.67 -3.21
N ARG A 172 4.06 13.01 -3.54
CA ARG A 172 5.21 12.09 -3.48
C ARG A 172 6.46 12.78 -2.95
N LYS A 173 7.16 12.10 -2.05
CA LYS A 173 8.46 12.48 -1.52
C LYS A 173 9.50 11.44 -1.91
N GLY A 174 10.63 11.91 -2.45
CA GLY A 174 11.76 11.04 -2.79
C GLY A 174 12.71 10.85 -1.61
N VAL A 175 13.50 9.79 -1.63
CA VAL A 175 14.57 9.54 -0.65
C VAL A 175 15.91 9.78 -1.32
N LYS A 176 16.78 10.57 -0.67
CA LYS A 176 18.14 10.84 -1.12
C LYS A 176 19.14 10.28 -0.12
N ILE A 177 20.12 9.53 -0.61
CA ILE A 177 21.26 9.03 0.15
C ILE A 177 22.48 9.85 -0.27
N SER A 178 23.20 10.42 0.70
CA SER A 178 24.39 11.23 0.46
C SER A 178 25.42 10.96 1.55
N GLY A 179 26.44 10.15 1.26
CA GLY A 179 27.30 9.60 2.30
C GLY A 179 26.46 8.74 3.25
N ASP A 180 26.59 9.00 4.55
CA ASP A 180 25.86 8.30 5.61
C ASP A 180 24.49 8.94 5.92
N GLU A 181 24.09 9.97 5.17
CA GLU A 181 22.86 10.69 5.45
C GLU A 181 21.70 10.28 4.52
N ILE A 182 20.59 9.86 5.12
CA ILE A 182 19.32 9.57 4.45
C ILE A 182 18.35 10.74 4.67
N ARG A 183 17.90 11.36 3.58
CA ARG A 183 16.97 12.51 3.62
C ARG A 183 15.70 12.24 2.83
N LEU A 184 14.56 12.59 3.44
CA LEU A 184 13.28 12.67 2.74
C LEU A 184 13.15 14.04 2.05
N LEU A 185 13.10 14.03 0.73
CA LEU A 185 13.00 15.23 -0.09
C LEU A 185 11.62 15.88 0.05
N GLN A 186 11.59 17.22 -0.03
CA GLN A 186 10.35 18.00 0.02
C GLN A 186 9.53 17.75 1.29
N HIS A 187 10.19 17.31 2.36
CA HIS A 187 9.64 17.19 3.70
C HIS A 187 10.25 18.25 4.59
N ARG A 188 9.40 19.03 5.27
CA ARG A 188 9.85 19.97 6.29
C ARG A 188 9.72 19.28 7.64
N ILE A 189 10.81 19.25 8.40
CA ILE A 189 10.84 18.80 9.80
C ILE A 189 10.21 19.89 10.66
#